data_AF-A0A968CRF5-F1
#
_entry.id   AF-A0A968CRF5-F1
#
_cell.length_a   1.000
_cell.length_b   1.000
_cell.length_c   1.000
_cell.angle_alpha   90.00
_cell.angle_beta   90.00
_cell.angle_gamma   90.00
#
_symmetry.space_group_name_H-M   'P 1'
#
loop_
_entity.id
_entity.type
_entity.pdbx_description
1 polymer ?
#
loop_
_entity_poly.entity_id
_entity_poly.type
_entity_poly.pdbx_seq_one_letter_code
_entity_poly.pdbx_strand_id
1 'polypeptide(L)' 'HEPQLNDCEIKILSESRLSVYMFAPDTGIASGQYAAFYDGEVCLGGGMIE' A
#
# COMPACT_ATOMS: atom_id res chain seq x y z
N HIS A 1 1.60 -4.64 -15.69
CA HIS A 1 1.53 -5.71 -14.68
C HIS A 1 0.24 -5.52 -13.90
N GLU A 2 -0.51 -6.60 -13.69
CA GLU A 2 -1.71 -6.53 -12.84
C GLU A 2 -1.27 -6.26 -11.39
N PRO A 3 -2.02 -5.45 -10.62
CA PRO A 3 -1.72 -5.24 -9.21
C PRO A 3 -1.80 -6.56 -8.44
N GLN A 4 -0.75 -6.89 -7.69
CA GLN A 4 -0.81 -8.01 -6.75
C GLN A 4 -1.38 -7.54 -5.42
N LEU A 5 -2.28 -8.35 -4.86
CA LEU A 5 -2.66 -8.24 -3.45
C LEU A 5 -1.58 -8.92 -2.62
N ASN A 6 -0.94 -8.14 -1.76
CA ASN A 6 0.08 -8.58 -0.83
C ASN A 6 -0.35 -8.18 0.58
N ASP A 7 -0.22 -9.10 1.52
CA ASP A 7 -0.44 -8.78 2.93
C ASP A 7 0.57 -7.71 3.37
N CYS A 8 0.08 -6.77 4.17
CA CYS A 8 0.90 -5.70 4.71
C CYS A 8 0.50 -5.32 6.13
N GLU A 9 1.41 -4.66 6.84
CA GLU A 9 1.15 -3.99 8.09
C GLU A 9 1.27 -2.48 7.88
N ILE A 10 0.30 -1.71 8.38
CA ILE A 10 0.28 -0.26 8.27
C ILE A 10 0.59 0.36 9.63
N LYS A 11 1.56 1.26 9.64
CA LYS A 11 1.83 2.17 10.76
C LYS A 11 1.52 3.60 10.36
N ILE A 12 0.64 4.25 11.12
CA ILE A 12 0.33 5.67 10.93
C ILE A 12 1.51 6.50 11.45
N LEU A 13 2.08 7.34 10.58
CA LEU A 13 3.17 8.26 10.96
C LEU A 13 2.63 9.66 11.25
N SER A 14 1.62 10.11 10.49
CA SER A 14 0.89 11.37 10.70
C SER A 14 -0.50 11.28 10.05
N GLU A 15 -1.29 12.35 10.14
CA GLU A 15 -2.62 12.43 9.51
C GLU A 15 -2.60 12.18 7.99
N SER A 16 -1.48 12.43 7.31
CA SER A 16 -1.35 12.31 5.86
C SER A 16 -0.23 11.36 5.42
N ARG A 17 0.35 10.58 6.35
CA ARG A 17 1.52 9.74 6.04
C ARG A 17 1.45 8.39 6.74
N LEU A 18 1.66 7.34 5.96
CA LEU A 18 1.68 5.95 6.41
C LEU A 18 3.05 5.34 6.12
N SER A 19 3.51 4.46 7.00
CA SER A 19 4.58 3.50 6.70
C SER A 19 3.92 2.14 6.48
N VAL A 20 4.19 1.54 5.33
CA VAL A 20 3.64 0.25 4.93
C VAL A 20 4.77 -0.75 4.91
N TYR A 21 4.66 -1.81 5.70
CA TYR A 21 5.55 -2.96 5.66
C TYR A 21 4.88 -4.08 4.86
N MET A 22 5.54 -4.53 3.80
CA MET A 22 5.05 -5.62 2.95
C MET A 22 5.63 -6.95 3.43
N PHE A 23 4.79 -7.98 3.60
CA PHE A 23 5.27 -9.31 4.00
C PHE A 23 5.93 -10.08 2.86
N ALA A 24 5.68 -9.68 1.62
CA ALA A 24 6.33 -10.19 0.43
C ALA A 24 6.94 -9.03 -0.38
N PRO A 25 8.10 -9.23 -1.02
CA PRO A 25 8.69 -8.22 -1.88
C PRO A 25 7.84 -8.03 -3.15
N ASP A 26 7.54 -6.77 -3.47
CA ASP A 26 6.88 -6.38 -4.71
C ASP A 26 7.84 -5.52 -5.55
N THR A 27 8.25 -6.06 -6.70
CA THR A 27 9.21 -5.42 -7.61
C THR A 27 8.59 -4.31 -8.45
N GLY A 28 7.27 -4.15 -8.41
CA GLY A 28 6.52 -3.13 -9.14
C GLY A 28 6.42 -1.79 -8.43
N ILE A 29 6.85 -1.70 -7.16
CA ILE A 29 6.74 -0.49 -6.33
C ILE A 29 7.73 0.59 -6.78
N ALA A 30 7.20 1.78 -7.08
CA ALA A 30 7.97 2.98 -7.40
C ALA A 30 7.31 4.25 -6.86
N SER A 31 8.14 5.24 -6.50
CA SER A 31 7.66 6.58 -6.12
C SER A 31 6.83 7.21 -7.24
N GLY A 32 5.76 7.91 -6.86
CA GLY A 32 4.77 8.51 -7.77
C GLY A 32 3.67 7.55 -8.24
N GLN A 33 3.76 6.25 -7.96
CA GLN A 33 2.64 5.33 -8.15
C GLN A 33 1.63 5.45 -7.02
N TYR A 34 0.45 4.86 -7.20
CA TYR A 34 -0.59 4.81 -6.18
C TYR A 34 -0.71 3.39 -5.61
N ALA A 35 -0.76 3.30 -4.29
CA ALA A 35 -1.13 2.09 -3.56
C ALA A 35 -2.61 2.20 -3.14
N ALA A 36 -3.31 1.07 -3.17
CA ALA A 36 -4.67 0.93 -2.65
C ALA A 36 -4.68 -0.14 -1.55
N PHE A 37 -5.39 0.13 -0.47
CA PHE A 37 -5.50 -0.74 0.69
C PHE A 37 -6.88 -1.38 0.75
N TYR A 38 -6.91 -2.67 1.04
CA TYR A 38 -8.12 -3.46 1.11
C TYR A 38 -8.20 -4.22 2.44
N ASP A 39 -9.42 -4.39 2.96
CA ASP A 39 -9.75 -5.36 4.00
C ASP A 39 -10.71 -6.39 3.40
N GLY A 40 -10.15 -7.54 3.00
CA GLY A 40 -10.82 -8.50 2.14
C GLY A 40 -11.25 -7.85 0.82
N GLU A 41 -12.56 -7.80 0.57
CA GLU A 41 -13.16 -7.22 -0.65
C GLU A 41 -13.44 -5.72 -0.52
N VAL A 42 -13.21 -5.11 0.66
CA VAL A 42 -13.54 -3.70 0.91
C VAL A 42 -12.34 -2.81 0.62
N CYS A 43 -12.49 -1.87 -0.30
CA CYS A 43 -11.49 -0.81 -0.51
C CYS A 43 -11.55 0.21 0.62
N LEU A 44 -10.45 0.34 1.36
CA LEU A 44 -10.30 1.28 2.47
C LEU A 44 -9.83 2.66 2.00
N GLY A 45 -9.22 2.73 0.82
CA GLY A 45 -8.66 3.94 0.23
C GLY A 45 -7.27 3.69 -0.36
N GLY A 46 -6.51 4.76 -0.56
CA GLY A 46 -5.19 4.68 -1.16
C GLY A 46 -4.39 5.97 -1.01
N GLY A 47 -3.14 5.92 -1.45
CA GLY A 47 -2.22 7.04 -1.38
C GLY A 47 -1.12 6.92 -2.42
N MET A 48 -0.44 8.03 -2.69
CA MET A 48 0.73 8.03 -3.56
C MET A 48 1.95 7.53 -2.76
N ILE A 49 2.72 6.65 -3.38
CA ILE A 49 3.99 6.15 -2.86
C ILE A 49 5.03 7.25 -3.07
N GLU A 50 5.81 7.55 -2.03
CA GLU A 50 6.87 8.56 -2.03
C GLU A 50 8.27 7.94 -1.93
#